data_AF-A0A642UV18-F1
#
_entry.id   AF-A0A642UV18-F1
#
_cell.length_a   1.000
_cell.length_b   1.000
_cell.length_c   1.000
_cell.angle_alpha   90.00
_cell.angle_beta   90.00
_cell.angle_gamma   90.00
#
_symmetry.space_group_name_H-M   'P 1'
#
loop_
_entity.id
_entity.type
_entity.pdbx_description
1 polymer ?
#
loop_
_entity_poly.entity_id
_entity_poly.type
_entity_poly.pdbx_seq_one_letter_code
_entity_poly.pdbx_strand_id
1 'polypeptide(L)'
;MASLRPDKFEPVNFTQAQFQQMVAEQLRLRFDAVEAALPNGVDDEADSSKVKAYLQKDFYETLLDMGHGITVDGNYIESLDHLEQLVHGSKVEYEPVDPVLEVQVRDAVAETERVTNEVMELRALAPSVVADSYQQVVDRAAESIMQEIRDIDNIELSLPNYRLDPTEIVQERNYAINELSRAVEDLPERSEEVDQVHRKYKFLELNNV
;
A
#
# COMPACT_ATOMS: atom_id res chain seq x y z
N MET A 1 -33.77 -12.34 -52.56
CA MET A 1 -33.47 -11.88 -51.19
C MET A 1 -34.73 -11.25 -50.64
N ALA A 2 -35.46 -11.97 -49.79
CA ALA A 2 -36.71 -11.48 -49.22
C ALA A 2 -36.40 -10.50 -48.08
N SER A 3 -36.75 -9.24 -48.29
CA SER A 3 -36.76 -8.20 -47.25
C SER A 3 -37.81 -8.58 -46.21
N LEU A 4 -37.38 -9.10 -45.06
CA LEU A 4 -38.24 -9.23 -43.88
C LEU A 4 -38.61 -7.81 -43.45
N ARG A 5 -39.88 -7.44 -43.61
CA ARG A 5 -40.43 -6.18 -43.09
C ARG A 5 -40.54 -6.31 -41.55
N PRO A 6 -40.19 -5.26 -40.77
CA PRO A 6 -40.28 -5.30 -39.30
C PRO A 6 -41.72 -5.46 -38.77
N ASP A 7 -42.73 -5.22 -39.61
CA ASP A 7 -44.14 -5.08 -39.22
C ASP A 7 -44.90 -6.40 -38.91
N LYS A 8 -44.21 -7.50 -38.56
CA LYS A 8 -44.83 -8.83 -38.46
C LYS A 8 -44.63 -9.59 -37.15
N PHE A 9 -43.98 -9.00 -36.16
CA PHE A 9 -43.87 -9.64 -34.85
C PHE A 9 -44.63 -8.81 -33.83
N GLU A 10 -45.72 -9.40 -33.31
CA GLU A 10 -46.37 -8.86 -32.12
C GLU A 10 -45.42 -9.05 -30.93
N PRO A 11 -45.18 -8.00 -30.13
CA PRO A 11 -44.32 -8.12 -28.97
C PRO A 11 -44.94 -9.09 -27.96
N VAL A 12 -44.11 -9.89 -27.31
CA VAL A 12 -44.53 -10.73 -26.21
C VAL A 12 -44.71 -9.83 -24.99
N ASN A 13 -45.96 -9.68 -24.55
CA ASN A 13 -46.28 -8.84 -23.41
C ASN A 13 -46.29 -9.66 -22.11
N PHE A 14 -45.48 -9.24 -21.14
CA PHE A 14 -45.47 -9.74 -19.78
C PHE A 14 -46.08 -8.73 -18.83
N THR A 15 -46.68 -9.18 -17.73
CA THR A 15 -46.83 -8.32 -16.56
C THR A 15 -45.49 -8.19 -15.83
N GLN A 16 -45.28 -7.13 -15.05
CA GLN A 16 -44.05 -6.98 -14.25
C GLN A 16 -43.74 -8.23 -13.41
N ALA A 17 -44.74 -8.81 -12.74
CA ALA A 17 -44.56 -10.01 -11.93
C ALA A 17 -44.15 -11.24 -12.75
N GLN A 18 -44.73 -11.43 -13.94
CA GLN A 18 -44.36 -12.53 -14.84
C GLN A 18 -42.93 -12.35 -15.37
N PHE A 19 -42.56 -11.12 -15.72
CA PHE A 19 -41.23 -10.79 -16.20
C PHE A 19 -40.17 -11.04 -15.12
N GLN A 20 -40.40 -10.56 -13.90
CA GLN A 20 -39.52 -10.80 -12.75
C GLN A 20 -39.35 -12.29 -12.46
N GLN A 21 -40.45 -13.06 -12.50
CA GLN A 21 -40.40 -14.50 -12.27
C GLN A 21 -39.59 -15.23 -13.36
N MET A 22 -39.79 -14.88 -14.63
CA MET A 22 -39.01 -15.45 -15.74
C MET A 22 -37.52 -15.16 -15.58
N VAL A 23 -37.16 -13.91 -15.27
CA VAL A 23 -35.77 -13.50 -15.07
C VAL A 23 -35.14 -14.26 -13.90
N ALA A 24 -35.84 -14.34 -12.76
CA ALA A 24 -35.36 -15.06 -11.58
C ALA A 24 -35.15 -16.56 -11.85
N GLU A 25 -36.08 -17.20 -12.57
CA GLU A 25 -35.98 -18.62 -12.90
C GLU A 25 -34.82 -18.91 -13.86
N GLN A 26 -34.61 -18.06 -14.86
CA GLN A 26 -33.49 -18.20 -15.80
C GLN A 26 -32.13 -17.99 -15.13
N LEU A 27 -32.00 -16.99 -14.25
CA LEU A 27 -30.77 -16.77 -13.48
C LEU A 27 -30.48 -17.94 -12.54
N ARG A 28 -31.51 -18.45 -11.85
CA ARG A 28 -31.37 -19.62 -10.98
C ARG A 28 -30.84 -20.84 -11.75
N LEU A 29 -31.44 -21.17 -12.89
CA LEU A 29 -30.97 -22.30 -13.72
C LEU A 29 -29.52 -22.14 -14.18
N ARG A 30 -29.10 -20.91 -14.51
CA ARG A 30 -27.71 -20.61 -14.89
C ARG A 30 -26.76 -20.76 -13.70
N PHE A 31 -27.14 -20.28 -12.52
CA PHE A 31 -26.32 -20.39 -11.32
C PHE A 31 -26.22 -21.83 -10.83
N ASP A 32 -27.32 -22.59 -10.84
CA ASP A 32 -27.35 -24.02 -10.53
C ASP A 32 -26.41 -24.80 -11.48
N ALA A 33 -26.35 -24.40 -12.76
CA ALA A 33 -25.44 -25.01 -13.72
C ALA A 33 -23.96 -24.67 -13.46
N VAL A 34 -23.65 -23.44 -13.01
CA VAL A 34 -22.30 -23.06 -12.58
C VAL A 34 -21.88 -23.89 -11.36
N GLU A 35 -22.76 -24.00 -10.37
CA GLU A 35 -22.49 -24.79 -9.16
C GLU A 35 -22.30 -26.27 -9.46
N ALA A 36 -23.11 -26.85 -10.35
CA ALA A 36 -22.96 -28.23 -10.78
C ALA A 36 -21.69 -28.48 -11.63
N ALA A 37 -21.19 -27.46 -12.32
CA ALA A 37 -19.97 -27.54 -13.12
C ALA A 37 -18.68 -27.39 -12.28
N LEU A 38 -18.78 -26.84 -11.07
CA LEU A 38 -17.66 -26.70 -10.16
C LEU A 38 -17.46 -28.01 -9.36
N PRO A 39 -16.25 -28.58 -9.31
CA PRO A 39 -15.99 -29.75 -8.49
C PRO A 39 -16.18 -29.41 -7.01
N ASN A 40 -16.97 -30.23 -6.30
CA ASN A 40 -17.19 -30.10 -4.86
C ASN A 40 -15.84 -29.99 -4.11
N GLY A 41 -15.58 -28.84 -3.48
CA GLY A 41 -14.44 -28.64 -2.58
C GLY A 41 -13.37 -27.66 -3.06
N VAL A 42 -13.60 -26.89 -4.13
CA VAL A 42 -12.79 -25.69 -4.39
C VAL A 42 -13.48 -24.50 -3.73
N ASP A 43 -12.84 -23.94 -2.70
CA ASP A 43 -13.26 -22.76 -1.95
C ASP A 43 -13.03 -21.48 -2.78
N ASP A 44 -13.53 -21.48 -4.02
CA ASP A 44 -13.40 -20.41 -5.02
C ASP A 44 -14.65 -19.52 -4.98
N GLU A 45 -15.17 -19.18 -3.80
CA GLU A 45 -16.34 -18.31 -3.65
C GLU A 45 -16.16 -17.00 -4.44
N ALA A 46 -14.94 -16.45 -4.45
CA ALA A 46 -14.61 -15.22 -5.17
C ALA A 46 -14.69 -15.38 -6.70
N ASP A 47 -14.28 -16.51 -7.26
CA ASP A 47 -14.28 -16.72 -8.73
C ASP A 47 -15.64 -17.24 -9.23
N SER A 48 -16.33 -18.07 -8.44
CA SER A 48 -17.72 -18.45 -8.69
C SER A 48 -18.66 -17.24 -8.71
N SER A 49 -18.49 -16.32 -7.76
CA SER A 49 -19.27 -15.07 -7.70
C SER A 49 -19.03 -14.17 -8.91
N LYS A 50 -17.77 -14.07 -9.38
CA LYS A 50 -17.47 -13.33 -10.63
C LYS A 50 -18.16 -13.97 -11.83
N VAL A 51 -18.09 -15.29 -11.99
CA VAL A 51 -18.75 -15.99 -13.12
C VAL A 51 -20.26 -15.80 -13.08
N LYS A 52 -20.89 -15.89 -11.90
CA LYS A 52 -22.31 -15.60 -11.71
C LYS A 52 -22.66 -14.16 -12.11
N ALA A 53 -21.86 -13.18 -11.70
CA ALA A 53 -22.05 -11.77 -12.09
C ALA A 53 -21.91 -11.56 -13.62
N TYR A 54 -20.94 -12.20 -14.26
CA TYR A 54 -20.79 -12.15 -15.72
C TYR A 54 -22.00 -12.76 -16.45
N LEU A 55 -22.50 -13.91 -15.98
CA LEU A 55 -23.68 -14.56 -16.58
C LEU A 55 -24.96 -13.77 -16.39
N GLN A 56 -25.11 -13.07 -15.25
CA GLN A 56 -26.22 -12.17 -15.03
C GLN A 56 -26.17 -10.99 -16.00
N LYS A 57 -24.99 -10.38 -16.17
CA LYS A 57 -24.79 -9.27 -17.10
C LYS A 57 -25.07 -9.69 -18.55
N ASP A 58 -24.52 -10.81 -19.00
CA ASP A 58 -24.76 -11.38 -20.34
C ASP A 58 -26.26 -11.63 -20.60
N PHE A 59 -26.97 -12.14 -19.59
CA PHE A 59 -28.40 -12.35 -19.69
C PHE A 59 -29.18 -11.03 -19.81
N TYR A 60 -28.79 -10.02 -19.05
CA TYR A 60 -29.41 -8.69 -19.14
C TYR A 60 -29.17 -8.03 -20.50
N GLU A 61 -27.95 -8.14 -21.04
CA GLU A 61 -27.63 -7.67 -22.40
C GLU A 61 -28.45 -8.41 -23.46
N THR A 62 -28.62 -9.73 -23.32
CA THR A 62 -29.50 -10.52 -24.20
C THR A 62 -30.95 -10.03 -24.14
N LEU A 63 -31.47 -9.71 -22.95
CA LEU A 63 -32.83 -9.18 -22.80
C LEU A 63 -33.00 -7.80 -23.44
N LEU A 64 -31.95 -6.98 -23.44
CA LEU A 64 -31.94 -5.68 -24.13
C LEU A 64 -31.92 -5.83 -25.64
N ASP A 65 -31.11 -6.76 -26.17
CA ASP A 65 -31.09 -7.06 -27.61
C ASP A 65 -32.45 -7.61 -28.07
N MET A 66 -33.15 -8.31 -27.18
CA MET A 66 -34.53 -8.78 -27.38
C MET A 66 -35.59 -7.72 -27.07
N GLY A 67 -35.22 -6.54 -26.57
CA GLY A 67 -36.12 -5.52 -26.04
C GLY A 67 -37.14 -4.99 -27.06
N HIS A 68 -36.86 -5.10 -28.36
CA HIS A 68 -37.83 -4.79 -29.43
C HIS A 68 -38.94 -5.84 -29.61
N GLY A 69 -38.78 -7.05 -29.06
CA GLY A 69 -39.74 -8.14 -29.12
C GLY A 69 -40.47 -8.42 -27.81
N ILE A 70 -40.14 -7.70 -26.73
CA ILE A 70 -40.69 -7.91 -25.39
C ILE A 70 -41.24 -6.58 -24.86
N THR A 71 -42.46 -6.61 -24.32
CA THR A 71 -43.03 -5.50 -23.56
C THR A 71 -43.36 -5.94 -22.14
N VAL A 72 -43.15 -5.05 -21.16
CA VAL A 72 -43.53 -5.26 -19.76
C VAL A 72 -44.59 -4.21 -19.41
N ASP A 73 -45.79 -4.69 -19.07
CA ASP A 73 -46.97 -3.85 -18.85
C ASP A 73 -47.23 -2.85 -19.99
N GLY A 74 -46.97 -3.29 -21.23
CA GLY A 74 -47.15 -2.50 -22.45
C GLY A 74 -45.99 -1.55 -22.79
N ASN A 75 -44.91 -1.50 -21.99
CA ASN A 75 -43.74 -0.67 -22.26
C ASN A 75 -42.56 -1.52 -22.76
N TYR A 76 -41.83 -1.02 -23.76
CA TYR A 76 -40.61 -1.69 -24.25
C TYR A 76 -39.45 -1.53 -23.26
N ILE A 77 -38.53 -2.49 -23.28
CA ILE A 77 -37.28 -2.41 -22.51
C ILE A 77 -36.27 -1.63 -23.36
N GLU A 78 -36.05 -0.36 -23.01
CA GLU A 78 -35.28 0.59 -23.84
C GLU A 78 -33.81 0.74 -23.39
N SER A 79 -33.48 0.35 -22.17
CA SER A 79 -32.13 0.50 -21.60
C SER A 79 -31.87 -0.48 -20.46
N LEU A 80 -30.58 -0.70 -20.16
CA LEU A 80 -30.15 -1.52 -19.02
C LEU A 80 -30.72 -0.98 -17.71
N ASP A 81 -30.71 0.34 -17.51
CA ASP A 81 -31.29 0.98 -16.33
C ASP A 81 -32.80 0.69 -16.20
N HIS A 82 -33.54 0.65 -17.31
CA HIS A 82 -34.96 0.31 -17.31
C HIS A 82 -35.16 -1.18 -16.98
N LEU A 83 -34.36 -2.07 -17.55
CA LEU A 83 -34.37 -3.50 -17.23
C LEU A 83 -34.07 -3.74 -15.74
N GLU A 84 -33.03 -3.11 -15.21
CA GLU A 84 -32.67 -3.22 -13.80
C GLU A 84 -33.79 -2.72 -12.89
N GLN A 85 -34.47 -1.63 -13.24
CA GLN A 85 -35.64 -1.16 -12.48
C GLN A 85 -36.82 -2.13 -12.53
N LEU A 86 -37.04 -2.78 -13.67
CA LEU A 86 -38.10 -3.78 -13.83
C LEU A 86 -37.83 -5.05 -13.02
N VAL A 87 -36.58 -5.52 -13.03
CA VAL A 87 -36.16 -6.73 -12.29
C VAL A 87 -36.05 -6.45 -10.79
N HIS A 88 -35.47 -5.31 -10.40
CA HIS A 88 -35.14 -5.01 -9.01
C HIS A 88 -36.18 -4.14 -8.29
N GLY A 89 -37.26 -3.73 -8.96
CA GLY A 89 -38.47 -3.19 -8.34
C GLY A 89 -38.18 -2.15 -7.25
N SER A 90 -37.85 -0.92 -7.64
CA SER A 90 -37.42 0.20 -6.79
C SER A 90 -35.92 0.20 -6.42
N LYS A 91 -35.35 1.40 -6.40
CA LYS A 91 -33.91 1.63 -6.22
C LYS A 91 -33.41 1.15 -4.85
N VAL A 92 -32.22 0.56 -4.92
CA VAL A 92 -31.20 0.34 -3.87
C VAL A 92 -31.40 -0.87 -2.96
N GLU A 93 -31.16 -2.05 -3.52
CA GLU A 93 -30.40 -3.12 -2.84
C GLU A 93 -29.42 -3.71 -3.87
N TYR A 94 -28.43 -2.91 -4.30
CA TYR A 94 -27.11 -3.52 -4.55
C TYR A 94 -26.72 -4.14 -3.21
N GLU A 95 -26.34 -5.42 -3.22
CA GLU A 95 -25.87 -6.26 -2.10
C GLU A 95 -25.99 -5.58 -0.74
N PRO A 96 -26.75 -6.08 0.26
CA PRO A 96 -26.79 -5.45 1.57
C PRO A 96 -25.35 -5.22 2.02
N VAL A 97 -24.89 -3.97 1.91
CA VAL A 97 -23.56 -3.58 2.34
C VAL A 97 -23.67 -3.80 3.82
N ASP A 98 -23.03 -4.86 4.31
CA ASP A 98 -23.08 -5.17 5.72
C ASP A 98 -22.63 -3.90 6.44
N PRO A 99 -23.52 -3.24 7.21
CA PRO A 99 -23.19 -1.96 7.84
C PRO A 99 -22.00 -2.11 8.79
N VAL A 100 -21.72 -3.34 9.25
CA VAL A 100 -20.51 -3.66 10.00
C VAL A 100 -19.28 -3.59 9.11
N LEU A 101 -19.34 -4.16 7.90
CA LEU A 101 -18.24 -4.14 6.94
C LEU A 101 -17.96 -2.72 6.44
N GLU A 102 -19.01 -1.91 6.20
CA GLU A 102 -18.85 -0.49 5.83
C GLU A 102 -18.13 0.30 6.93
N VAL A 103 -18.51 0.10 8.19
CA VAL A 103 -17.84 0.72 9.34
C VAL A 103 -16.39 0.24 9.44
N GLN A 104 -16.13 -1.05 9.27
CA GLN A 104 -14.77 -1.59 9.30
C GLN A 104 -13.90 -1.03 8.18
N VAL A 105 -14.42 -0.92 6.95
CA VAL A 105 -13.71 -0.33 5.82
C VAL A 105 -13.44 1.15 6.09
N ARG A 106 -14.42 1.89 6.61
CA ARG A 106 -14.25 3.30 6.96
C ARG A 106 -13.20 3.51 8.05
N ASP A 107 -13.21 2.68 9.09
CA ASP A 107 -12.25 2.74 10.18
C ASP A 107 -10.85 2.34 9.72
N ALA A 108 -10.74 1.33 8.83
CA ALA A 108 -9.47 0.93 8.21
C ALA A 108 -8.89 2.03 7.31
N VAL A 109 -9.74 2.72 6.53
CA VAL A 109 -9.33 3.87 5.71
C VAL A 109 -8.86 5.03 6.60
N ALA A 110 -9.62 5.37 7.64
CA ALA A 110 -9.26 6.44 8.57
C ALA A 110 -7.94 6.15 9.30
N GLU A 111 -7.71 4.89 9.70
CA GLU A 111 -6.46 4.47 10.32
C GLU A 111 -5.29 4.50 9.32
N THR A 112 -5.53 4.11 8.06
CA THR A 112 -4.54 4.21 6.99
C THR A 112 -4.15 5.66 6.71
N GLU A 113 -5.12 6.57 6.65
CA GLU A 113 -4.87 8.01 6.51
C GLU A 113 -4.07 8.56 7.70
N ARG A 114 -4.44 8.16 8.93
CA ARG A 114 -3.72 8.56 10.16
C ARG A 114 -2.26 8.11 10.12
N VAL A 115 -2.00 6.83 9.85
CA VAL A 115 -0.64 6.28 9.77
C VAL A 115 0.14 6.91 8.62
N THR A 116 -0.50 7.16 7.48
CA THR A 116 0.15 7.81 6.33
C THR A 116 0.63 9.22 6.69
N ASN A 117 -0.22 10.01 7.36
CA ASN A 117 0.15 11.34 7.82
C ASN A 117 1.29 11.29 8.85
N GLU A 118 1.24 10.37 9.81
CA GLU A 118 2.30 10.18 10.82
C GLU A 118 3.65 9.81 10.15
N VAL A 119 3.64 8.92 9.17
CA VAL A 119 4.84 8.54 8.40
C VAL A 119 5.36 9.73 7.57
N MET A 120 4.48 10.54 6.99
CA MET A 120 4.88 11.75 6.25
C MET A 120 5.53 12.79 7.17
N GLU A 121 4.97 13.02 8.35
CA GLU A 121 5.54 13.91 9.37
C GLU A 121 6.91 13.40 9.84
N LEU A 122 7.04 12.09 10.13
CA LEU A 122 8.31 11.47 10.50
C LEU A 122 9.34 11.58 9.38
N ARG A 123 8.97 11.36 8.11
CA ARG A 123 9.88 11.53 6.98
C ARG A 123 10.37 12.97 6.81
N ALA A 124 9.54 13.95 7.16
CA ALA A 124 9.92 15.35 7.10
C ALA A 124 10.82 15.77 8.28
N LEU A 125 10.51 15.32 9.50
CA LEU A 125 11.15 15.78 10.74
C LEU A 125 12.34 14.92 11.19
N ALA A 126 12.29 13.59 11.00
CA ALA A 126 13.32 12.70 11.52
C ALA A 126 14.72 12.99 10.95
N PRO A 127 14.90 13.28 9.65
CA PRO A 127 16.23 13.58 9.12
C PRO A 127 16.87 14.82 9.75
N SER A 128 16.11 15.89 9.97
CA SER A 128 16.64 17.13 10.57
C SER A 128 16.94 16.94 12.04
N VAL A 129 16.04 16.30 12.81
CA VAL A 129 16.26 16.06 14.24
C VAL A 129 17.49 15.17 14.46
N VAL A 130 17.65 14.13 13.64
CA VAL A 130 18.82 13.25 13.68
C VAL A 130 20.09 14.02 13.28
N ALA A 131 20.08 14.78 12.19
CA ALA A 131 21.21 15.59 11.77
C ALA A 131 21.64 16.62 12.84
N ASP A 132 20.68 17.33 13.43
CA ASP A 132 20.94 18.30 14.49
C ASP A 132 21.54 17.63 15.73
N SER A 133 21.04 16.46 16.12
CA SER A 133 21.60 15.71 17.26
C SER A 133 23.03 15.23 17.01
N TYR A 134 23.32 14.72 15.81
CA TYR A 134 24.68 14.33 15.43
C TYR A 134 25.62 15.53 15.38
N GLN A 135 25.17 16.65 14.81
CA GLN A 135 25.96 17.88 14.74
C GLN A 135 26.32 18.38 16.15
N GLN A 136 25.37 18.38 17.09
CA GLN A 136 25.65 18.77 18.49
C GLN A 136 26.69 17.87 19.16
N VAL A 137 26.67 16.56 18.89
CA VAL A 137 27.68 15.63 19.41
C VAL A 137 29.06 15.93 18.81
N VAL A 138 29.12 16.16 17.50
CA VAL A 138 30.36 16.53 16.80
C VAL A 138 30.91 17.86 17.33
N ASP A 139 30.07 18.87 17.49
CA ASP A 139 30.46 20.19 17.99
C ASP A 139 31.02 20.10 19.42
N ARG A 140 30.36 19.35 20.30
CA ARG A 140 30.88 19.10 21.67
C ARG A 140 32.21 18.35 21.68
N ALA A 141 32.35 17.34 20.82
CA ALA A 141 33.60 16.59 20.70
C ALA A 141 34.73 17.50 20.19
N ALA A 142 34.44 18.36 19.19
CA ALA A 142 35.39 19.33 18.66
C ALA A 142 35.79 20.39 19.71
N GLU A 143 34.84 20.90 20.48
CA GLU A 143 35.12 21.80 21.61
C GLU A 143 36.02 21.14 22.66
N SER A 144 35.75 19.88 23.01
CA SER A 144 36.57 19.11 23.97
C SER A 144 38.00 18.95 23.46
N ILE A 145 38.18 18.55 22.20
CA ILE A 145 39.50 18.39 21.58
C ILE A 145 40.23 19.74 21.52
N MET A 146 39.55 20.82 21.15
CA MET A 146 40.15 22.16 21.11
C MET A 146 40.55 22.66 22.51
N GLN A 147 39.79 22.31 23.54
CA GLN A 147 40.13 22.61 24.93
C GLN A 147 41.35 21.81 25.37
N GLU A 148 41.42 20.52 25.06
CA GLU A 148 42.60 19.70 25.34
C GLU A 148 43.86 20.23 24.64
N ILE A 149 43.75 20.65 23.37
CA ILE A 149 44.85 21.28 22.63
C ILE A 149 45.26 22.59 23.30
N ARG A 150 44.30 23.44 23.70
CA ARG A 150 44.62 24.68 24.44
C ARG A 150 45.25 24.42 25.79
N ASP A 151 44.84 23.38 26.49
CA ASP A 151 45.43 23.01 27.77
C ASP A 151 46.86 22.51 27.56
N ILE A 152 47.15 21.81 26.46
CA ILE A 152 48.52 21.46 26.04
C ILE A 152 49.34 22.71 25.71
N ASP A 153 48.77 23.69 25.00
CA ASP A 153 49.45 24.96 24.65
C ASP A 153 49.60 25.92 25.85
N ASN A 154 48.69 25.85 26.82
CA ASN A 154 48.74 26.60 28.10
C ASN A 154 49.59 25.90 29.17
N ILE A 155 50.20 24.75 28.88
CA ILE A 155 51.39 24.33 29.61
C ILE A 155 52.49 25.31 29.23
N GLU A 156 52.47 26.48 29.86
CA GLU A 156 53.69 27.25 30.05
C GLU A 156 54.68 26.30 30.70
N LEU A 157 55.70 25.91 29.91
CA LEU A 157 56.97 25.41 30.41
C LEU A 157 57.58 26.50 31.28
N SER A 158 57.04 26.67 32.49
CA SER A 158 57.91 26.97 33.61
C SER A 158 58.86 25.79 33.64
N LEU A 159 60.10 26.03 33.23
CA LEU A 159 61.19 25.10 33.42
C LEU A 159 61.68 25.32 34.85
N PRO A 160 61.18 24.62 35.89
CA PRO A 160 62.03 24.37 37.02
C PRO A 160 63.20 23.53 36.48
N ASN A 161 64.43 23.87 36.87
CA ASN A 161 65.65 23.16 36.53
C ASN A 161 65.58 21.66 36.89
N TYR A 162 64.87 20.87 36.10
CA TYR A 162 64.89 19.43 36.10
C TYR A 162 65.46 19.01 34.76
N ARG A 163 66.65 18.41 34.84
CA ARG A 163 67.21 17.60 33.75
C ARG A 163 66.25 16.44 33.49
N LEU A 164 65.24 16.66 32.67
CA LEU A 164 64.50 15.57 32.06
C LEU A 164 65.31 15.12 30.85
N ASP A 165 65.55 13.81 30.78
CA ASP A 165 66.31 13.18 29.70
C ASP A 165 65.53 13.39 28.40
N PRO A 166 66.10 14.08 27.38
CA PRO A 166 65.41 14.37 26.12
C PRO A 166 64.84 13.13 25.43
N THR A 167 65.42 11.96 25.75
CA THR A 167 65.04 10.67 25.18
C THR A 167 63.66 10.21 25.63
N GLU A 168 63.26 10.51 26.87
CA GLU A 168 61.99 10.07 27.46
C GLU A 168 60.80 10.87 26.88
N ILE A 169 60.96 12.20 26.75
CA ILE A 169 59.94 13.08 26.17
C ILE A 169 59.70 12.76 24.69
N VAL A 170 60.78 12.46 23.94
CA VAL A 170 60.66 12.05 22.53
C VAL A 170 59.98 10.69 22.41
N GLN A 171 60.20 9.77 23.34
CA GLN A 171 59.55 8.46 23.36
C GLN A 171 58.04 8.56 23.66
N GLU A 172 57.64 9.34 24.66
CA GLU A 172 56.21 9.54 24.96
C GLU A 172 55.48 10.22 23.79
N ARG A 173 56.08 11.24 23.18
CA ARG A 173 55.49 11.90 22.01
C ARG A 173 55.40 10.97 20.80
N ASN A 174 56.43 10.17 20.53
CA ASN A 174 56.40 9.20 19.44
C ASN A 174 55.39 8.08 19.70
N TYR A 175 55.16 7.69 20.96
CA TYR A 175 54.13 6.74 21.33
C TYR A 175 52.73 7.29 21.02
N ALA A 176 52.42 8.51 21.46
CA ALA A 176 51.12 9.15 21.20
C ALA A 176 50.85 9.37 19.71
N ILE A 177 51.86 9.77 18.92
CA ILE A 177 51.75 9.94 17.47
C ILE A 177 51.49 8.59 16.77
N ASN A 178 52.12 7.51 17.23
CA ASN A 178 51.91 6.18 16.68
C ASN A 178 50.52 5.62 17.02
N GLU A 179 49.99 5.88 18.21
CA GLU A 179 48.60 5.49 18.54
C GLU A 179 47.57 6.26 17.71
N LEU A 180 47.76 7.57 17.53
CA LEU A 180 46.92 8.38 16.64
C LEU A 180 46.99 7.92 15.18
N SER A 181 48.18 7.56 14.70
CA SER A 181 48.35 7.05 13.33
C SER A 181 47.61 5.72 13.12
N ARG A 182 47.66 4.81 14.11
CA ARG A 182 46.88 3.56 14.07
C ARG A 182 45.38 3.81 14.10
N ALA A 183 44.91 4.70 14.96
CA ALA A 183 43.49 5.04 15.03
C ALA A 183 42.96 5.62 13.70
N VAL A 184 43.80 6.36 12.96
CA VAL A 184 43.47 6.88 11.63
C VAL A 184 43.53 5.80 10.55
N GLU A 185 44.45 4.84 10.64
CA GLU A 185 44.51 3.67 9.75
C GLU A 185 43.29 2.74 9.88
N ASP A 186 42.66 2.69 11.05
CA ASP A 186 41.46 1.87 11.32
C ASP A 186 40.13 2.55 10.89
N LEU A 187 40.14 3.85 10.59
CA LEU A 187 38.94 4.60 10.17
C LEU A 187 38.29 4.08 8.87
N PRO A 188 39.05 3.70 7.81
CA PRO A 188 38.48 3.16 6.58
C PRO A 188 37.75 1.82 6.80
N GLU A 189 38.30 0.92 7.62
CA GLU A 189 37.64 -0.36 7.95
C GLU A 189 36.32 -0.12 8.68
N ARG A 190 36.32 0.80 9.65
CA ARG A 190 35.09 1.20 10.36
C ARG A 190 34.07 1.87 9.45
N SER A 191 34.52 2.66 8.47
CA SER A 191 33.64 3.24 7.45
C SER A 191 32.99 2.16 6.58
N GLU A 192 33.74 1.12 6.22
CA GLU A 192 33.24 0.02 5.41
C GLU A 192 32.24 -0.87 6.18
N GLU A 193 32.48 -1.07 7.48
CA GLU A 193 31.51 -1.73 8.38
C GLU A 193 30.20 -0.94 8.49
N VAL A 194 30.28 0.39 8.64
CA VAL A 194 29.09 1.27 8.68
C VAL A 194 28.32 1.20 7.36
N ASP A 195 29.01 1.21 6.22
CA ASP A 195 28.39 1.07 4.90
C ASP A 195 27.74 -0.32 4.69
N GLN A 196 28.34 -1.39 5.23
CA GLN A 196 27.72 -2.71 5.23
C GLN A 196 26.46 -2.77 6.10
N VAL A 197 26.49 -2.18 7.29
CA VAL A 197 25.31 -2.11 8.17
C VAL A 197 24.20 -1.29 7.51
N HIS A 198 24.53 -0.15 6.91
CA HIS A 198 23.57 0.68 6.18
C HIS A 198 22.91 -0.07 5.00
N ARG A 199 23.71 -0.83 4.23
CA ARG A 199 23.18 -1.69 3.15
C ARG A 199 22.26 -2.80 3.67
N LYS A 200 22.56 -3.40 4.83
CA LYS A 200 21.70 -4.43 5.46
C LYS A 200 20.37 -3.84 5.93
N TYR A 201 20.37 -2.66 6.55
CA TYR A 201 19.14 -1.97 6.94
C TYR A 201 18.28 -1.64 5.72
N LYS A 202 18.87 -1.10 4.66
CA LYS A 202 18.16 -0.80 3.40
C LYS A 202 17.57 -2.06 2.74
N PHE A 203 18.28 -3.20 2.82
CA PHE A 203 17.76 -4.48 2.34
C PHE A 203 16.56 -4.96 3.17
N LEU A 204 16.61 -4.82 4.50
CA LEU A 204 15.49 -5.19 5.37
C LEU A 204 14.25 -4.29 5.16
N GLU A 205 14.45 -3.00 4.89
CA GLU A 205 13.35 -2.09 4.51
C GLU A 205 12.68 -2.46 3.19
N LEU A 206 13.45 -2.96 2.22
CA LEU A 206 12.94 -3.34 0.89
C LEU A 206 12.25 -4.71 0.85
N ASN A 207 12.47 -5.58 1.84
CA ASN A 207 11.90 -6.93 1.89
C ASN A 207 10.79 -7.11 2.94
N ASN A 208 10.37 -6.05 3.62
CA ASN A 208 9.15 -6.03 4.44
C ASN A 208 7.93 -5.57 3.60
N VAL A 209 7.65 -6.33 2.53
CA VAL A 209 6.35 -6.40 1.85
C VAL A 209 5.80 -7.81 2.05
#